data_AF-A0A366ERX9-F1
#
_entry.id   AF-A0A366ERX9-F1
#
_cell.length_a   1.000
_cell.length_b   1.000
_cell.length_c   1.000
_cell.angle_alpha   90.00
_cell.angle_beta   90.00
_cell.angle_gamma   90.00
#
_symmetry.space_group_name_H-M   'P 1'
#
loop_
_entity.id
_entity.type
_entity.pdbx_description
1 polymer ?
#
loop_
_entity_poly.entity_id
_entity_poly.type
_entity_poly.pdbx_seq_one_letter_code
_entity_poly.pdbx_strand_id
1 'polypeptide(L)' 'MAQVLIRNVPDDIIEAHRDRARTRGRSLEQELREVIERAAPYTPEERLAVALRFQSQTPPGPRTDPAALVREDRDR' A
#
# COMPACT_ATOMS: atom_id res chain seq x y z
N MET A 1 -8.79 -20.29 -8.17
CA MET A 1 -9.29 -19.11 -8.89
C MET A 1 -10.66 -18.76 -8.32
N ALA A 2 -10.84 -17.51 -7.91
CA ALA A 2 -12.13 -16.98 -7.46
C ALA A 2 -12.59 -15.93 -8.48
N GLN A 3 -13.89 -15.86 -8.74
CA GLN A 3 -14.48 -14.87 -9.65
C GLN A 3 -15.42 -13.98 -8.86
N VAL A 4 -15.33 -12.68 -9.09
CA VAL A 4 -16.20 -11.67 -8.48
C VAL A 4 -16.87 -10.87 -9.59
N LEU A 5 -18.19 -10.67 -9.47
CA LEU A 5 -18.95 -9.79 -10.34
C LEU A 5 -19.25 -8.48 -9.58
N ILE A 6 -18.71 -7.38 -10.09
CA ILE A 6 -18.98 -6.04 -9.53
C ILE A 6 -20.03 -5.38 -10.43
N ARG A 7 -21.23 -5.13 -9.89
CA ARG A 7 -22.34 -4.51 -10.62
C ARG A 7 -22.38 -3.00 -10.34
N ASN A 8 -23.00 -2.27 -11.25
CA ASN A 8 -23.27 -0.82 -11.12
C ASN A 8 -22.00 0.02 -10.93
N VAL A 9 -20.90 -0.36 -11.58
CA VAL A 9 -19.70 0.49 -11.65
C VAL A 9 -19.97 1.56 -12.71
N PRO A 10 -19.79 2.86 -12.39
CA PRO A 10 -19.90 3.91 -13.38
C PRO A 10 -18.94 3.70 -14.57
N ASP A 11 -19.43 3.93 -15.79
CA ASP A 11 -18.68 3.64 -17.02
C ASP A 11 -17.41 4.50 -17.13
N ASP A 12 -17.45 5.74 -16.65
CA ASP A 12 -16.31 6.66 -16.61
C ASP A 12 -15.15 6.11 -15.76
N ILE A 13 -15.46 5.43 -14.64
CA ILE A 13 -14.47 4.77 -13.79
C ILE A 13 -13.83 3.59 -14.53
N ILE A 14 -14.63 2.77 -15.22
CA ILE A 14 -14.12 1.63 -15.99
C ILE A 14 -13.22 2.11 -17.14
N GLU A 15 -13.59 3.17 -17.84
CA GLU A 15 -12.76 3.72 -18.91
C GLU A 15 -11.45 4.32 -18.39
N ALA A 16 -11.48 5.01 -17.25
CA ALA A 16 -10.24 5.47 -16.62
C ALA A 16 -9.28 4.31 -16.26
N HIS A 17 -9.80 3.16 -15.83
CA HIS A 17 -8.98 1.96 -15.61
C HIS A 17 -8.52 1.32 -16.91
N ARG A 18 -9.33 1.35 -17.97
CA ARG A 18 -8.97 0.85 -19.29
C ARG A 18 -7.80 1.63 -19.88
N ASP A 19 -7.83 2.96 -19.77
CA ASP A 19 -6.73 3.81 -20.26
C ASP A 19 -5.45 3.58 -19.47
N ARG A 20 -5.53 3.47 -18.13
CA ARG A 20 -4.40 3.07 -17.30
C ARG A 20 -3.80 1.73 -17.71
N ALA A 21 -4.65 0.74 -17.99
CA ALA A 21 -4.20 -0.57 -18.45
C ALA A 21 -3.47 -0.49 -19.80
N ARG A 22 -4.01 0.30 -20.76
CA ARG A 22 -3.38 0.54 -22.07
C ARG A 22 -2.01 1.20 -21.92
N THR A 23 -1.89 2.25 -21.10
CA THR A 23 -0.60 2.93 -20.85
C THR A 23 0.46 1.98 -20.28
N ARG A 24 0.05 0.96 -19.52
CA ARG A 24 0.94 -0.05 -18.93
C ARG A 24 1.13 -1.29 -19.79
N GLY A 25 0.50 -1.37 -20.97
CA GLY A 25 0.55 -2.54 -21.85
C GLY A 25 -0.11 -3.78 -21.25
N ARG A 26 -1.15 -3.61 -20.44
CA ARG A 26 -1.85 -4.70 -19.71
C ARG A 26 -3.33 -4.75 -20.10
N SER A 27 -3.97 -5.88 -19.84
CA SER A 27 -5.43 -5.99 -19.97
C SER A 27 -6.13 -5.25 -18.82
N LEU A 28 -7.38 -4.83 -19.05
CA LEU A 28 -8.21 -4.24 -17.99
C LEU A 28 -8.37 -5.21 -16.81
N GLU A 29 -8.57 -6.50 -17.08
CA GLU A 29 -8.66 -7.54 -16.05
C GLU A 29 -7.39 -7.58 -15.19
N GLN A 30 -6.21 -7.53 -15.82
CA GLN A 30 -4.94 -7.54 -15.09
C GLN A 30 -4.76 -6.29 -14.23
N GLU A 31 -5.08 -5.10 -14.77
CA GLU A 31 -5.03 -3.85 -14.00
C GLU A 31 -5.96 -3.91 -12.78
N LEU A 32 -7.19 -4.41 -12.95
CA LEU A 32 -8.14 -4.55 -11.84
C LEU A 32 -7.70 -5.60 -10.82
N ARG A 33 -7.12 -6.72 -11.27
CA ARG A 33 -6.56 -7.74 -10.38
C ARG A 33 -5.46 -7.16 -9.51
N GLU A 34 -4.51 -6.42 -10.10
CA GLU A 34 -3.45 -5.78 -9.34
C GLU A 34 -3.98 -4.72 -8.36
N VAL A 35 -5.05 -4.00 -8.70
CA VAL A 35 -5.70 -3.07 -7.76
C VAL A 35 -6.29 -3.82 -6.57
N ILE A 36 -6.98 -4.94 -6.81
CA ILE A 36 -7.57 -5.78 -5.74
C ILE A 36 -6.47 -6.39 -4.87
N GLU A 37 -5.40 -6.94 -5.47
CA GLU A 37 -4.27 -7.52 -4.77
C GLU A 37 -3.52 -6.48 -3.92
N ARG A 38 -3.31 -5.27 -4.44
CA ARG A 38 -2.66 -4.18 -3.68
C ARG A 38 -3.54 -3.62 -2.56
N ALA A 39 -4.86 -3.69 -2.72
CA ALA A 39 -5.81 -3.28 -1.70
C ALA A 39 -6.02 -4.35 -0.61
N ALA A 40 -5.57 -5.59 -0.85
CA ALA A 40 -5.63 -6.64 0.15
C ALA A 40 -4.79 -6.24 1.37
N PRO A 41 -5.29 -6.49 2.60
CA PRO A 41 -4.50 -6.27 3.79
C PRO A 41 -3.26 -7.17 3.75
N TYR A 42 -2.14 -6.65 4.24
CA TYR A 42 -0.92 -7.44 4.39
C TYR A 42 -1.19 -8.71 5.20
N THR A 43 -0.66 -9.83 4.74
CA THR A 43 -0.60 -11.04 5.57
C THR A 43 0.28 -10.78 6.81
N PRO A 44 0.15 -11.58 7.88
CA PRO A 44 1.04 -11.47 9.05
C PRO A 44 2.53 -11.45 8.67
N GLU A 45 2.93 -12.27 7.69
CA GLU A 45 4.30 -12.37 7.19
C GLU A 45 4.74 -11.10 6.46
N GLU A 46 3.86 -10.53 5.63
CA GLU A 46 4.13 -9.27 4.94
C GLU A 46 4.23 -8.10 5.91
N ARG A 47 3.39 -8.07 6.96
CA ARG A 47 3.48 -7.06 8.03
C ARG A 47 4.82 -7.15 8.74
N LEU A 48 5.27 -8.36 9.07
CA LEU A 48 6.57 -8.60 9.70
C LEU A 48 7.72 -8.17 8.77
N ALA A 49 7.65 -8.50 7.48
CA ALA A 49 8.66 -8.10 6.51
C ALA A 49 8.78 -6.58 6.38
N VAL A 50 7.65 -5.86 6.36
CA VAL A 50 7.62 -4.39 6.37
C VAL A 50 8.22 -3.84 7.66
N ALA A 51 7.87 -4.39 8.82
CA ALA A 51 8.42 -3.96 10.10
C ALA A 51 9.95 -4.16 10.19
N LEU A 52 10.44 -5.32 9.76
CA LEU A 52 11.88 -5.63 9.72
C LEU A 52 12.64 -4.71 8.76
N ARG A 53 12.06 -4.37 7.61
CA ARG A 53 12.65 -3.42 6.66
C ARG A 53 12.82 -2.03 7.28
N PHE A 54 11.84 -1.53 8.02
CA PHE A 54 11.97 -0.23 8.69
C PHE A 54 12.93 -0.29 9.88
N GLN A 55 12.93 -1.40 10.61
CA GLN A 55 13.88 -1.62 11.69
C GLN A 55 15.33 -1.63 11.19
N SER A 56 15.61 -2.24 10.03
CA SER A 56 16.97 -2.28 9.46
C SER A 56 17.47 -0.92 8.95
N GLN A 57 16.56 0.01 8.66
CA GLN A 57 16.89 1.40 8.33
C GLN A 57 17.17 2.24 9.57
N THR A 58 16.84 1.75 10.77
CA THR A 58 17.10 2.45 12.02
C THR A 58 18.55 2.17 12.45
N PRO A 59 19.41 3.19 12.62
CA PRO A 59 20.77 2.98 13.08
C PRO A 59 20.82 2.23 14.41
N PRO A 60 21.80 1.33 14.60
CA PRO A 60 21.99 0.66 15.88
C PRO A 60 22.44 1.68 16.95
N GLY A 61 21.91 1.55 18.16
CA GLY A 61 22.30 2.42 19.28
C GLY A 61 21.21 2.58 20.35
N PRO A 62 21.48 3.37 21.40
CA PRO A 62 20.48 3.73 22.40
C PRO A 62 19.28 4.37 21.72
N ARG A 63 18.08 3.87 22.02
CA ARG A 63 16.85 4.48 21.55
C ARG A 63 16.56 5.70 22.41
N THR A 64 16.46 6.87 21.78
CA THR A 64 15.98 8.07 22.47
C THR A 64 14.49 7.91 22.77
N ASP A 65 14.08 8.29 23.98
CA ASP A 65 12.67 8.35 24.35
C ASP A 65 11.93 9.34 23.42
N PRO A 66 10.96 8.88 22.61
CA PRO A 66 10.19 9.77 21.74
C PRO A 66 9.47 10.87 22.53
N ALA A 67 9.06 10.60 23.77
CA ALA A 67 8.41 11.61 24.61
C ALA A 67 9.38 12.71 25.09
N ALA A 68 10.68 12.43 25.15
CA ALA A 68 11.69 13.46 25.41
C ALA A 68 11.86 14.37 24.18
N LEU A 69 11.94 13.80 22.98
CA LEU A 69 12.06 14.56 21.72
C LEU A 69 10.85 15.47 21.47
N VAL A 70 9.63 14.98 21.73
CA VAL A 70 8.41 15.79 21.57
C VAL A 70 8.35 16.94 22.60
N ARG A 71 8.88 16.75 23.80
CA ARG A 71 8.97 17.83 24.80
C ARG A 71 9.97 18.89 24.36
N GLU A 72 11.16 18.48 23.91
CA GLU A 72 12.19 19.38 23.38
C GLU A 72 11.67 20.26 22.23
N ASP A 73 10.91 19.69 21.29
CA ASP A 73 10.35 20.43 20.15
C ASP A 73 9.24 21.41 20.57
N ARG A 74 8.46 21.09 21.61
CA ARG A 74 7.42 21.99 22.15
C ARG A 74 7.97 23.16 22.92
N ASP A 75 9.12 22.99 23.56
CA ASP A 75 9.75 24.00 24.42
C ASP A 75 10.66 24.97 23.62
N ARG A 76 10.68 24.87 22.28
CA ARG A 76 11.47 25.69 21.35
C ARG A 76 10.66 26.80 20.70
#